data_AF-A0A250XSV5-F1
#
_entry.id   AF-A0A250XSV5-F1
#
_cell.length_a   1.000
_cell.length_b   1.000
_cell.length_c   1.000
_cell.angle_alpha   90.00
_cell.angle_beta   90.00
_cell.angle_gamma   90.00
#
_symmetry.space_group_name_H-M   'P 1'
#
loop_
_entity.id
_entity.type
_entity.pdbx_description
1 polymer ?
#
loop_
_entity_poly.entity_id
_entity_poly.type
_entity_poly.pdbx_seq_one_letter_code
_entity_poly.pdbx_strand_id
1 'polypeptide(L)'
;MDASCLKRADAVFNVELHPCKLHNVEEGVSEHLNALLFRFQEDLNGFVIAYKDVNIRKTKQTFIHPYFPLVHLEVRAKVLLFKPAEGCMLVGKVIKIAADFVGLLVLGVFNASIAADSIRSEFKCVDGVRSYFLHVYSLL
;
A
#
# COMPACT_ATOMS: atom_id res chain seq x y z
N MET A 1 16.67 -14.68 6.56
CA MET A 1 15.40 -14.44 5.82
C MET A 1 15.05 -12.98 6.04
N ASP A 2 14.96 -12.19 4.97
CA ASP A 2 14.66 -10.76 5.08
C ASP A 2 13.26 -10.55 5.64
N ALA A 3 13.17 -10.37 6.96
CA ALA A 3 11.94 -10.32 7.76
C ALA A 3 11.07 -9.08 7.50
N SER A 4 11.36 -8.30 6.45
CA SER A 4 10.64 -7.08 6.12
C SER A 4 9.79 -7.27 4.88
N CYS A 5 8.47 -7.15 5.05
CA CYS A 5 7.47 -7.08 3.98
C CYS A 5 7.56 -5.78 3.17
N LEU A 6 8.50 -4.89 3.51
CA LEU A 6 8.73 -3.64 2.80
C LEU A 6 9.83 -3.82 1.76
N LYS A 7 9.52 -3.54 0.50
CA LYS A 7 10.45 -3.65 -0.62
C LYS A 7 10.55 -2.32 -1.36
N ARG A 8 11.77 -1.92 -1.72
CA ARG A 8 11.98 -0.77 -2.61
C ARG A 8 12.05 -1.27 -4.05
N ALA A 9 11.45 -0.52 -4.96
CA ALA A 9 11.50 -0.82 -6.39
C ALA A 9 11.55 0.47 -7.20
N ASP A 10 12.18 0.43 -8.36
CA ASP A 10 12.01 1.44 -9.41
C ASP A 10 10.79 1.03 -10.24
N ALA A 11 9.82 1.92 -10.38
CA ALA A 11 8.58 1.68 -11.10
C ALA A 11 8.39 2.69 -12.24
N VAL A 12 7.74 2.23 -13.29
CA VAL A 12 7.32 3.04 -14.44
C VAL A 12 5.80 3.06 -14.46
N PHE A 13 5.21 4.25 -14.47
CA PHE A 13 3.78 4.48 -14.48
C PHE A 13 3.39 5.15 -15.80
N ASN A 14 2.36 4.63 -16.43
CA ASN A 14 1.73 5.23 -17.59
C ASN A 14 0.58 6.12 -17.11
N VAL A 15 0.82 7.43 -17.10
CA VAL A 15 -0.11 8.42 -16.58
C VAL A 15 -0.87 9.07 -17.72
N GLU A 16 -2.20 9.08 -17.63
CA GLU A 16 -3.07 9.81 -18.53
C GLU A 16 -3.53 11.11 -17.86
N LEU A 17 -3.12 12.25 -18.41
CA LEU A 17 -3.47 13.56 -17.89
C LEU A 17 -4.52 14.25 -18.76
N HIS A 18 -5.49 14.86 -18.09
CA HIS A 18 -6.43 15.76 -18.73
C HIS A 18 -5.72 17.05 -19.19
N PRO A 19 -6.06 17.65 -20.34
CA PRO A 19 -5.43 18.87 -20.84
C PRO A 19 -5.44 20.03 -19.85
N CYS A 20 -6.49 20.12 -19.02
CA CYS A 20 -6.57 21.14 -17.97
C CYS A 20 -5.41 21.07 -16.97
N LYS A 21 -4.74 19.92 -16.80
CA LYS A 21 -3.59 19.76 -15.90
C LYS A 21 -2.24 20.05 -16.60
N LEU A 22 -2.23 20.40 -17.89
CA LEU A 22 -0.98 20.70 -18.61
C LEU A 22 -0.31 22.01 -18.16
N HIS A 23 -1.05 22.93 -17.53
CA HIS A 23 -0.45 24.12 -16.94
C HIS A 23 0.48 23.77 -15.76
N ASN A 24 0.23 22.63 -15.09
CA ASN A 24 1.05 22.10 -14.01
C ASN A 24 1.07 20.56 -14.06
N VAL A 25 1.93 20.02 -14.94
CA VAL A 25 2.03 18.58 -15.18
C VAL A 25 2.47 17.83 -13.91
N GLU A 26 3.36 18.41 -13.10
CA GLU A 26 3.87 17.77 -11.88
C GLU A 26 2.77 17.54 -10.85
N GLU A 27 1.85 18.50 -10.71
CA GLU A 27 0.68 18.35 -9.84
C GLU A 27 -0.25 17.25 -10.35
N GLY A 28 -0.57 17.23 -11.65
CA GLY A 28 -1.41 16.18 -12.23
C GLY A 28 -0.80 14.78 -12.09
N VAL A 29 0.52 14.65 -12.28
CA VAL A 29 1.24 13.39 -12.04
C VAL A 29 1.21 13.01 -10.57
N SER A 30 1.42 13.97 -9.66
CA SER A 30 1.38 13.72 -8.22
C SER A 30 -0.01 13.27 -7.76
N GLU A 31 -1.08 13.88 -8.27
CA GLU A 31 -2.46 13.45 -8.03
C GLU A 31 -2.68 12.01 -8.47
N HIS A 32 -2.19 11.65 -9.66
CA HIS A 32 -2.30 10.29 -10.18
C HIS A 32 -1.53 9.29 -9.29
N LEU A 33 -0.27 9.57 -8.95
CA LEU A 33 0.54 8.71 -8.07
C LEU A 33 -0.03 8.62 -6.66
N ASN A 34 -0.60 9.70 -6.12
CA ASN A 34 -1.29 9.71 -4.83
C ASN A 34 -2.51 8.79 -4.82
N ALA A 35 -3.23 8.68 -5.95
CA ALA A 35 -4.35 7.77 -6.07
C ALA A 35 -3.94 6.29 -6.02
N LEU A 36 -2.65 5.96 -6.22
CA LEU A 36 -2.10 4.61 -6.10
C LEU A 36 -1.67 4.27 -4.66
N LEU A 37 -1.50 5.27 -3.80
CA LEU A 37 -1.07 5.07 -2.41
C LEU A 37 -2.07 4.20 -1.63
N PHE A 38 -1.52 3.28 -0.86
CA PHE A 38 -2.23 2.28 -0.05
C PHE A 38 -3.16 1.36 -0.83
N ARG A 39 -3.06 1.33 -2.17
CA ARG A 39 -3.81 0.42 -3.04
C ARG A 39 -2.89 -0.67 -3.59
N PHE A 40 -3.45 -1.86 -3.72
CA PHE A 40 -2.75 -2.97 -4.36
C PHE A 40 -2.59 -2.67 -5.85
N GLN A 41 -1.37 -2.81 -6.36
CA GLN A 41 -1.04 -2.69 -7.78
C GLN A 41 -0.62 -4.06 -8.27
N GLU A 42 -1.34 -4.60 -9.25
CA GLU A 42 -1.09 -5.94 -9.81
C GLU A 42 0.29 -5.99 -10.48
N ASP A 43 0.64 -4.99 -11.29
CA ASP A 43 1.92 -4.89 -11.99
C ASP A 43 3.13 -4.89 -11.04
N LEU A 44 2.94 -4.35 -9.83
CA LEU A 44 3.96 -4.28 -8.80
C LEU A 44 3.83 -5.41 -7.78
N ASN A 45 2.77 -6.23 -7.86
CA ASN A 45 2.40 -7.26 -6.89
C ASN A 45 2.57 -6.81 -5.43
N GLY A 46 1.92 -5.69 -5.06
CA GLY A 46 2.04 -5.11 -3.72
C GLY A 46 1.30 -3.79 -3.55
N PHE A 47 1.19 -3.32 -2.32
CA PHE A 47 0.61 -2.00 -2.02
C PHE A 47 1.67 -0.92 -2.08
N VAL A 48 1.41 0.16 -2.82
CA VAL A 48 2.32 1.32 -2.86
C VAL A 48 2.13 2.14 -1.59
N ILE A 49 3.13 2.22 -0.70
CA ILE A 49 3.01 2.99 0.56
C ILE A 49 3.58 4.40 0.40
N ALA A 50 4.63 4.53 -0.38
CA ALA A 50 5.31 5.79 -0.63
C ALA A 50 5.99 5.76 -1.99
N TYR A 51 6.23 6.94 -2.54
CA TYR A 51 7.07 7.13 -3.72
C TYR A 51 7.98 8.34 -3.52
N LYS A 52 9.07 8.39 -4.29
CA LYS A 52 9.99 9.52 -4.35
C LYS A 52 10.73 9.55 -5.69
N ASP A 53 11.54 10.58 -5.88
CA ASP A 53 12.40 10.76 -7.05
C ASP A 53 11.59 10.67 -8.37
N VAL A 54 10.44 11.36 -8.42
CA VAL A 54 9.53 11.35 -9.58
C VAL A 54 10.21 12.04 -10.77
N ASN A 55 10.28 11.33 -11.89
CA ASN A 55 10.87 11.80 -13.14
C ASN A 55 9.86 11.62 -14.28
N ILE A 56 9.37 12.75 -14.78
CA ILE A 56 8.46 12.80 -15.93
C ILE A 56 9.33 12.86 -17.18
N ARG A 57 9.47 11.73 -17.88
CA ARG A 57 10.26 11.71 -19.11
C ARG A 57 9.42 12.24 -20.26
N LYS A 58 9.87 13.32 -20.89
CA LYS A 58 9.41 13.72 -22.24
C LYS A 58 10.04 12.77 -23.26
N THR A 59 9.57 11.54 -23.28
CA THR A 59 9.96 10.53 -24.28
C THR A 59 9.15 10.68 -25.57
N LYS A 60 9.60 10.05 -26.66
CA LYS A 60 8.80 9.93 -27.90
C LYS A 60 7.44 9.22 -27.71
N GLN A 61 7.25 8.60 -26.55
CA GLN A 61 6.01 7.94 -26.11
C GLN A 61 5.02 8.89 -25.44
N THR A 62 5.35 10.19 -25.31
CA THR A 62 4.34 11.19 -24.95
C THR A 62 3.48 11.47 -26.18
N PHE A 63 2.20 11.10 -26.12
CA PHE A 63 1.25 11.35 -27.20
C PHE A 63 -0.10 11.78 -26.63
N ILE A 64 -0.91 12.41 -27.49
CA ILE A 64 -2.31 12.70 -27.19
C ILE A 64 -3.13 11.62 -27.87
N HIS A 65 -4.05 10.98 -27.12
CA HIS A 65 -4.86 9.92 -27.70
C HIS A 65 -5.74 10.48 -28.85
N PRO A 66 -5.86 9.78 -29.99
CA PRO A 66 -6.51 10.34 -31.18
C PRO A 66 -8.02 10.57 -31.01
N TYR A 67 -8.67 9.81 -30.13
CA TYR A 67 -10.12 9.89 -29.89
C TYR A 67 -10.51 10.57 -28.57
N PHE A 68 -9.55 10.68 -27.64
CA PHE A 68 -9.78 11.27 -26.32
C PHE A 68 -8.65 12.25 -26.08
N PRO A 69 -8.92 13.50 -25.69
CA PRO A 69 -7.86 14.50 -25.57
C PRO A 69 -7.01 14.28 -24.31
N LEU A 70 -6.71 13.05 -23.90
CA LEU A 70 -5.83 12.75 -22.78
C LEU A 70 -4.38 12.71 -23.25
N VAL A 71 -3.49 13.29 -22.46
CA VAL A 71 -2.05 13.28 -22.69
C VAL A 71 -1.43 12.11 -21.95
N HIS A 72 -0.83 11.19 -22.69
CA HIS A 72 -0.15 10.03 -22.14
C HIS A 72 1.31 10.38 -21.79
N LEU A 73 1.75 10.00 -20.59
CA LEU A 73 3.08 10.31 -20.07
C LEU A 73 3.69 9.06 -19.40
N GLU A 74 4.96 8.78 -19.70
CA GLU A 74 5.76 7.83 -18.94
C GLU A 74 6.37 8.56 -17.73
N VAL A 75 6.06 8.08 -16.53
CA VAL A 75 6.57 8.62 -15.26
C VAL A 75 7.37 7.54 -14.55
N ARG A 76 8.60 7.85 -14.14
CA ARG A 76 9.44 6.95 -13.35
C ARG A 76 9.51 7.44 -11.93
N ALA A 77 9.42 6.53 -10.96
CA ALA A 77 9.59 6.87 -9.56
C ALA A 77 10.16 5.68 -8.78
N LYS A 78 10.84 5.98 -7.66
CA LYS A 78 11.18 4.96 -6.66
C LYS A 78 10.01 4.78 -5.73
N VAL A 79 9.55 3.56 -5.56
CA VAL A 79 8.42 3.21 -4.70
C VAL A 79 8.84 2.34 -3.53
N LEU A 80 8.13 2.51 -2.41
CA LEU A 80 8.13 1.61 -1.28
C LEU A 80 6.86 0.78 -1.33
N LEU A 81 7.02 -0.54 -1.47
CA LEU A 81 5.94 -1.51 -1.58
C LEU A 81 5.77 -2.27 -0.27
N PHE A 82 4.53 -2.42 0.18
CA PHE A 82 4.15 -3.42 1.17
C PHE A 82 3.73 -4.70 0.45
N LYS A 83 4.43 -5.79 0.71
CA LYS A 83 4.18 -7.11 0.14
C LYS A 83 4.08 -8.14 1.27
N PRO A 84 2.96 -8.18 2.01
CA PRO A 84 2.75 -9.23 2.98
C PRO A 84 2.65 -10.58 2.26
N ALA A 85 3.36 -11.59 2.76
CA ALA A 85 3.30 -12.96 2.28
C ALA A 85 3.11 -13.91 3.47
N GLU A 86 2.71 -15.15 3.20
CA GLU A 86 2.67 -16.19 4.24
C GLU A 86 4.04 -16.34 4.92
N GLY A 87 4.05 -16.64 6.23
CA GLY A 87 5.23 -16.69 7.07
C GLY A 87 5.83 -15.33 7.45
N CYS A 88 5.28 -14.22 6.95
CA CYS A 88 5.79 -12.89 7.28
C CYS A 88 5.35 -12.41 8.67
N MET A 89 6.33 -11.91 9.43
CA MET A 89 6.11 -11.29 10.73
C MET A 89 5.60 -9.85 10.57
N LEU A 90 4.35 -9.62 10.92
CA LEU A 90 3.75 -8.28 10.92
C LEU A 90 3.44 -7.81 12.34
N VAL A 91 3.78 -6.56 12.63
CA VAL A 91 3.42 -5.90 13.89
C VAL A 91 2.29 -4.92 13.60
N GLY A 92 1.21 -5.03 14.37
CA GLY A 92 0.04 -4.15 14.26
C GLY A 92 -0.43 -3.68 15.63
N LYS A 93 -1.07 -2.51 15.66
CA LYS A 93 -1.74 -2.01 16.86
C LYS A 93 -3.14 -2.62 16.95
N VAL A 94 -3.51 -3.20 18.08
CA VAL A 94 -4.87 -3.74 18.26
C VAL A 94 -5.87 -2.58 18.27
N ILE A 95 -6.88 -2.69 17.43
CA ILE A 95 -7.97 -1.72 17.31
C ILE A 95 -9.30 -2.28 17.82
N LYS A 96 -9.47 -3.60 17.80
CA LYS A 96 -10.69 -4.28 18.26
C LYS A 96 -10.36 -5.65 18.82
N ILE A 97 -11.03 -6.02 19.90
CA ILE A 97 -11.05 -7.39 20.42
C ILE A 97 -12.51 -7.82 20.46
N ALA A 98 -12.81 -8.94 19.83
CA ALA A 98 -14.12 -9.58 19.83
C ALA A 98 -13.94 -11.05 20.26
N ALA A 99 -15.05 -11.73 20.54
CA ALA A 99 -15.03 -13.13 20.97
C ALA A 99 -14.45 -14.07 19.88
N ASP A 100 -14.60 -13.69 18.62
CA ASP A 100 -14.25 -14.46 17.42
C ASP A 100 -12.95 -14.01 16.75
N PHE A 101 -12.50 -12.77 16.96
CA PHE A 101 -11.25 -12.26 16.39
C PHE A 101 -10.62 -11.10 17.16
N VAL A 102 -9.32 -10.90 16.94
CA VAL A 102 -8.60 -9.68 17.28
C VAL A 102 -8.31 -8.89 16.00
N GLY A 103 -8.81 -7.66 15.93
CA GLY A 103 -8.55 -6.72 14.83
C GLY A 103 -7.34 -5.84 15.13
N LEU A 104 -6.43 -5.74 14.16
CA LEU A 104 -5.19 -4.98 14.25
C LEU A 104 -5.02 -4.04 13.05
N LEU A 105 -4.21 -3.01 13.25
CA LEU A 105 -3.83 -2.06 12.22
C LEU A 105 -2.32 -2.13 12.01
N VAL A 106 -1.91 -2.69 10.88
CA VAL A 106 -0.50 -2.83 10.44
C VAL A 106 -0.06 -1.54 9.76
N LEU A 107 1.12 -1.04 10.12
CA LEU A 107 1.66 0.26 9.68
C LEU A 107 0.72 1.46 9.92
N GLY A 108 -0.28 1.31 10.79
CA GLY A 108 -1.28 2.35 11.05
C GLY A 108 -2.31 2.56 9.92
N VAL A 109 -2.33 1.72 8.88
CA VAL A 109 -3.24 1.88 7.73
C VAL A 109 -3.90 0.57 7.29
N PHE A 110 -3.18 -0.56 7.32
CA PHE A 110 -3.68 -1.83 6.81
C PHE A 110 -4.43 -2.61 7.88
N ASN A 111 -5.70 -2.94 7.61
CA ASN A 111 -6.49 -3.79 8.50
C ASN A 111 -5.98 -5.24 8.42
N ALA A 112 -5.77 -5.84 9.59
CA ALA A 112 -5.45 -7.26 9.75
C ALA A 112 -6.35 -7.85 10.85
N SER A 113 -6.61 -9.14 10.79
CA SER A 113 -7.36 -9.85 11.82
C SER A 113 -6.69 -11.18 12.15
N ILE A 114 -6.79 -11.57 13.42
CA ILE A 114 -6.38 -12.89 13.90
C ILE A 114 -7.65 -13.56 14.41
N ALA A 115 -8.03 -14.68 13.78
CA ALA A 115 -9.17 -15.48 14.21
C ALA A 115 -8.89 -16.11 15.58
N ALA A 116 -9.94 -16.31 16.40
CA ALA A 116 -9.83 -16.90 17.73
C ALA A 116 -9.11 -18.25 17.72
N ASP A 117 -9.36 -19.09 16.71
CA ASP A 117 -8.73 -20.41 16.55
C ASP A 117 -7.21 -20.34 16.30
N SER A 118 -6.72 -19.18 15.84
CA SER A 118 -5.29 -18.91 15.65
C SER A 118 -4.62 -18.35 16.91
N ILE A 119 -5.38 -18.04 17.96
CA ILE A 119 -4.85 -17.49 19.22
C ILE A 119 -4.51 -18.65 20.16
N ARG A 120 -3.41 -18.49 20.91
CA ARG A 120 -3.01 -19.49 21.92
C ARG A 120 -4.11 -19.66 22.98
N SER A 121 -4.43 -20.91 23.30
CA SER A 121 -5.55 -21.31 24.18
C SER A 121 -5.45 -20.81 25.63
N GLU A 122 -4.26 -20.36 26.05
CA GLU A 122 -4.03 -19.73 27.35
C GLU A 122 -4.66 -18.33 27.48
N PHE A 123 -4.94 -17.66 26.36
CA PHE A 123 -5.60 -16.35 26.37
C PHE A 123 -7.12 -16.51 26.44
N LYS A 124 -7.76 -15.81 27.37
CA LYS A 124 -9.21 -15.76 27.50
C LYS A 124 -9.70 -14.35 27.20
N CYS A 125 -10.73 -14.23 26.36
CA CYS A 125 -11.43 -12.96 26.17
C CYS A 125 -12.22 -12.66 27.46
N VAL A 126 -11.86 -11.57 28.13
CA VAL A 126 -12.61 -11.06 29.29
C VAL A 126 -13.32 -9.80 28.84
N ASP A 127 -14.64 -9.79 28.95
CA ASP A 127 -15.45 -8.65 28.56
C ASP A 127 -15.16 -7.46 29.46
N GLY A 128 -14.36 -6.53 28.93
CA GLY A 128 -14.12 -5.21 29.52
C GLY A 128 -12.69 -4.93 29.95
N VAL A 129 -11.78 -4.62 29.02
CA VAL A 129 -10.71 -3.60 29.17
C VAL A 129 -10.24 -3.14 27.77
N ARG A 130 -9.96 -1.84 27.66
CA ARG A 130 -9.52 -1.08 26.48
C ARG A 130 -8.04 -1.31 26.14
N SER A 131 -7.76 -1.48 24.85
CA SER A 131 -6.46 -1.22 24.18
C SER A 131 -5.23 -1.98 24.70
N TYR A 132 -4.88 -3.11 24.09
CA TYR A 132 -3.60 -3.80 24.34
C TYR A 132 -2.71 -3.74 23.10
N PHE A 133 -1.40 -3.52 23.26
CA PHE A 133 -0.45 -3.73 22.17
C PHE A 133 -0.10 -5.22 22.13
N LEU A 134 -0.54 -5.94 21.08
CA LEU A 134 -0.13 -7.32 20.84
C LEU A 134 1.09 -7.32 19.91
N HIS A 135 2.24 -7.72 20.43
CA HIS A 135 3.35 -8.19 19.59
C HIS A 135 3.01 -9.59 19.10
N VAL A 136 2.49 -9.69 17.88
CA VAL A 136 2.15 -10.97 17.27
C VAL A 136 3.45 -11.64 16.81
N TYR A 137 3.81 -12.74 17.45
CA TYR A 137 4.85 -13.65 16.95
C TYR A 137 4.20 -14.68 16.03
N SER A 138 4.64 -14.69 14.77
CA SER A 138 4.57 -15.76 13.76
C SER A 138 3.28 -16.57 13.71
N LEU A 139 2.44 -16.28 12.72
CA LEU A 139 1.36 -17.17 12.31
C LEU A 139 1.64 -17.62 10.88
N LEU A 140 2.16 -18.86 10.82
CA LEU A 140 2.35 -19.78 9.68
C LEU A 140 3.10 -19.25 8.46
#